data_AF-A0A967SF49-F1
#
_entry.id   AF-A0A967SF49-F1
#
_cell.length_a   1.000
_cell.length_b   1.000
_cell.length_c   1.000
_cell.angle_alpha   90.00
_cell.angle_beta   90.00
_cell.angle_gamma   90.00
#
_symmetry.space_group_name_H-M   'P 1'
#
loop_
_entity.id
_entity.type
_entity.pdbx_description
1 polymer ?
#
loop_
_entity_poly.entity_id
_entity_poly.type
_entity_poly.pdbx_seq_one_letter_code
_entity_poly.pdbx_strand_id
1 'polypeptide(L)' 'MSPPDAFLAESVHLLEEAYLPRLRRALEALPADDLWWRPNDASNSVGNLLLHMAGNLRQWVVSGVGGAPDGR' A
#
# COMPACT_ATOMS: atom_id res chain seq x y z
N MET A 1 -18.40 20.69 -5.09
CA MET A 1 -17.87 19.36 -5.43
C MET A 1 -18.98 18.35 -5.18
N SER A 2 -19.27 17.45 -6.12
CA SER A 2 -20.30 16.43 -5.90
C SER A 2 -19.80 15.39 -4.88
N PRO A 3 -20.68 14.60 -4.22
CA PRO A 3 -20.23 13.56 -3.30
C PRO A 3 -19.25 12.55 -3.92
N PRO A 4 -19.45 12.06 -5.17
CA PRO A 4 -18.46 11.22 -5.86
C PRO A 4 -17.10 11.91 -6.06
N ASP A 5 -17.09 13.17 -6.48
CA ASP A 5 -15.85 13.92 -6.69
C ASP A 5 -15.08 14.11 -5.37
N ALA A 6 -15.81 14.38 -4.28
CA ALA A 6 -15.22 14.54 -2.96
C ALA A 6 -14.61 13.22 -2.46
N PHE A 7 -15.28 12.10 -2.70
CA PHE A 7 -14.75 10.77 -2.36
C PHE A 7 -13.47 10.45 -3.14
N LEU A 8 -13.43 10.75 -4.44
CA LEU A 8 -12.25 10.52 -5.27
C LEU A 8 -11.08 11.40 -4.81
N ALA A 9 -11.33 12.69 -4.57
CA ALA A 9 -10.31 13.62 -4.09
C ALA A 9 -9.70 13.16 -2.76
N GLU A 10 -10.55 12.76 -1.80
CA GLU A 10 -10.09 12.26 -0.51
C GLU A 10 -9.34 10.93 -0.64
N SER A 11 -9.81 10.02 -1.50
CA SER A 11 -9.13 8.73 -1.73
C SER A 11 -7.72 8.93 -2.29
N VAL A 12 -7.55 9.85 -3.24
CA VAL A 12 -6.22 10.21 -3.79
C VAL A 12 -5.36 10.85 -2.72
N HIS A 13 -5.89 11.82 -1.96
CA HIS A 13 -5.16 12.45 -0.85
C HIS A 13 -4.67 11.42 0.18
N LEU A 14 -5.54 10.49 0.58
CA LEU A 14 -5.18 9.44 1.53
C LEU A 14 -4.07 8.53 1.00
N LEU A 15 -4.14 8.12 -0.27
CA LEU A 15 -3.12 7.24 -0.86
C LEU A 15 -1.77 7.96 -1.03
N GLU A 16 -1.76 9.16 -1.61
CA GLU A 16 -0.54 9.85 -2.03
C GLU A 16 0.10 10.70 -0.93
N GLU A 17 -0.71 11.43 -0.17
CA GLU A 17 -0.22 12.46 0.76
C GLU A 17 -0.26 11.98 2.22
N ALA A 18 -1.17 11.07 2.57
CA ALA A 18 -1.27 10.55 3.93
C ALA A 18 -0.50 9.23 4.12
N TYR A 19 -0.87 8.17 3.41
CA TYR A 19 -0.38 6.82 3.68
C TYR A 19 1.00 6.55 3.11
N LEU A 20 1.26 6.89 1.84
CA LEU A 20 2.57 6.67 1.23
C LEU A 20 3.71 7.36 2.01
N PRO A 21 3.58 8.63 2.45
CA PRO A 21 4.64 9.29 3.23
C PRO A 21 4.81 8.68 4.63
N ARG A 22 3.73 8.18 5.24
CA ARG A 22 3.82 7.46 6.53
C ARG A 22 4.54 6.13 6.39
N LEU A 23 4.23 5.37 5.34
CA LEU A 23 4.92 4.12 5.01
C LEU A 23 6.41 4.35 4.77
N ARG A 24 6.78 5.38 3.99
CA ARG A 24 8.18 5.75 3.78
C ARG A 24 8.91 6.07 5.08
N ARG A 25 8.33 6.92 5.93
CA ARG A 25 8.92 7.24 7.25
C ARG A 25 9.07 6.01 8.13
N ALA A 26 8.10 5.10 8.13
CA ALA A 26 8.19 3.85 8.88
C ALA A 26 9.34 2.96 8.38
N LEU A 27 9.58 2.92 7.06
CA LEU A 27 10.68 2.15 6.48
C LEU A 27 12.05 2.83 6.69
N GLU A 28 12.12 4.15 6.67
CA GLU A 28 13.34 4.90 6.97
C GLU A 28 13.80 4.67 8.43
N ALA A 29 12.86 4.47 9.35
CA ALA A 29 13.15 4.17 10.75
C ALA A 29 13.46 2.68 11.02
N LEU A 30 13.23 1.79 10.04
CA LEU A 30 13.41 0.36 10.19
C LEU A 30 14.88 -0.03 9.92
N PRO A 31 15.53 -0.79 10.82
CA PRO A 31 16.82 -1.39 10.51
C PRO A 31 16.74 -2.23 9.23
N ALA A 32 17.73 -2.13 8.34
CA ALA A 32 17.67 -2.81 7.04
C ALA A 32 17.48 -4.33 7.17
N ASP A 33 18.09 -4.94 8.19
CA ASP A 33 18.02 -6.38 8.47
C ASP A 33 16.63 -6.82 8.96
N ASP A 34 15.80 -5.90 9.46
CA ASP A 34 14.48 -6.20 10.02
C ASP A 34 13.39 -6.27 8.95
N LEU A 35 13.67 -5.87 7.70
CA LEU A 35 12.66 -5.86 6.62
C LEU A 35 12.00 -7.24 6.43
N TRP A 36 12.80 -8.30 6.52
CA TRP A 36 12.34 -9.69 6.35
C TRP A 36 12.26 -10.46 7.66
N TRP A 37 12.57 -9.82 8.78
CA TRP A 37 12.47 -10.43 10.10
C TRP A 37 11.01 -10.71 10.47
N ARG A 38 10.80 -11.77 11.26
CA ARG A 38 9.48 -12.22 11.73
C ARG A 38 9.56 -12.49 13.23
N PRO A 39 8.56 -12.06 14.02
CA PRO A 39 8.54 -12.34 15.46
C PRO A 39 8.23 -13.80 15.79
N ASN A 40 7.64 -14.54 14.85
CA ASN A 40 7.33 -15.97 14.95
C ASN A 40 6.90 -16.51 13.57
N ASP A 41 6.77 -17.84 13.47
CA ASP A 41 6.42 -18.55 12.23
C ASP A 41 5.01 -18.26 11.70
N ALA A 42 4.12 -17.71 12.53
CA ALA A 42 2.75 -17.38 12.13
C ALA A 42 2.60 -15.94 11.63
N SER A 43 3.57 -15.06 11.89
CA SER A 43 3.49 -13.63 11.58
C SER A 43 4.18 -13.29 10.27
N ASN A 44 3.69 -12.31 9.51
CA ASN A 44 4.39 -11.81 8.31
C ASN A 44 5.52 -10.85 8.67
N SER A 45 6.56 -10.81 7.83
CA SER A 45 7.56 -9.74 7.89
C SER A 45 6.99 -8.42 7.36
N VAL A 46 7.65 -7.30 7.67
CA VAL A 46 7.30 -5.99 7.09
C VAL A 46 7.34 -6.05 5.56
N GLY A 47 8.36 -6.68 4.99
CA GLY A 47 8.51 -6.86 3.55
C GLY A 47 7.35 -7.65 2.94
N ASN A 48 6.87 -8.71 3.60
CA ASN A 48 5.67 -9.44 3.14
C ASN A 48 4.44 -8.52 3.15
N LEU A 49 4.23 -7.73 4.20
CA LEU A 49 3.09 -6.82 4.28
C LEU A 49 3.11 -5.77 3.16
N LEU A 50 4.29 -5.21 2.83
CA LEU A 50 4.45 -4.29 1.71
C LEU A 50 4.12 -4.95 0.36
N LEU A 51 4.60 -6.17 0.13
CA LEU A 51 4.31 -6.93 -1.09
C LEU A 51 2.81 -7.19 -1.24
N HIS A 52 2.14 -7.60 -0.16
CA HIS A 52 0.70 -7.82 -0.16
C HIS A 52 -0.08 -6.54 -0.46
N MET A 53 0.29 -5.42 0.17
CA MET A 53 -0.34 -4.12 -0.08
C MET A 53 -0.13 -3.65 -1.53
N ALA A 54 1.09 -3.79 -2.06
CA ALA A 54 1.38 -3.45 -3.45
C ALA A 54 0.57 -4.32 -4.44
N GLY A 55 0.46 -5.63 -4.16
CA GLY A 55 -0.40 -6.54 -4.92
C GLY A 55 -1.88 -6.12 -4.87
N ASN A 56 -2.38 -5.78 -3.68
CA ASN A 56 -3.77 -5.34 -3.49
C ASN A 56 -4.09 -4.07 -4.28
N LEU A 57 -3.22 -3.05 -4.23
CA LEU A 57 -3.39 -1.82 -5.02
C LEU A 57 -3.31 -2.08 -6.52
N ARG A 58 -2.38 -2.92 -6.99
CA ARG A 58 -2.29 -3.29 -8.40
C ARG A 58 -3.58 -3.97 -8.88
N GLN A 59 -4.12 -4.87 -8.08
CA GLN A 59 -5.31 -5.62 -8.45
C GLN A 59 -6.56 -4.73 -8.44
N TRP A 60 -6.83 -4.01 -7.36
CA TRP A 60 -8.10 -3.31 -7.20
C TRP A 60 -8.11 -1.92 -7.82
N VAL A 61 -7.01 -1.16 -7.68
CA VAL A 61 -6.96 0.21 -8.18
C VAL A 61 -6.48 0.21 -9.63
N VAL A 62 -5.30 -0.35 -9.91
CA VAL A 62 -4.71 -0.26 -11.25
C VAL A 62 -5.47 -1.10 -12.27
N SER A 63 -5.80 -2.35 -11.92
CA SER A 63 -6.52 -3.25 -12.84
C SER A 63 -8.04 -3.05 -12.72
N GLY A 64 -8.59 -3.08 -11.50
CA GLY A 64 -10.03 -2.98 -11.25
C GLY A 64 -10.64 -1.63 -11.66
N VAL A 65 -10.08 -0.52 -11.17
CA VAL A 65 -10.56 0.83 -11.52
C VAL A 65 -9.91 1.35 -12.79
N GLY A 66 -8.59 1.18 -12.94
CA GLY A 66 -7.80 1.72 -14.06
C GLY A 66 -7.87 0.90 -15.35
N GLY A 67 -8.44 -0.31 -15.33
CA GLY A 67 -8.63 -1.15 -16.51
C GLY A 67 -7.35 -1.77 -17.08
N ALA A 68 -6.21 -1.69 -16.37
CA ALA A 68 -5.00 -2.38 -16.78
C ALA A 68 -5.17 -3.91 -16.71
N PRO A 69 -4.41 -4.69 -17.50
CA PRO A 69 -4.43 -6.15 -17.39
C PRO A 69 -4.01 -6.63 -15.98
N ASP A 70 -4.80 -7.52 -15.38
CA ASP A 70 -4.44 -8.18 -14.10
C ASP A 70 -3.38 -9.25 -14.34
N GLY A 71 -2.15 -8.98 -13.89
CA GLY A 71 -0.96 -9.81 -14.15
C GLY A 71 -0.64 -10.80 -13.03
N ARG A 72 -1.64 -11.54 -12.53
CA ARG A 72 -1.47 -12.52 -11.45
C ARG A 72 -0.43 -13.59 -11.76
#